data_AF-K1RAT6-F1
#
_entry.id   AF-K1RAT6-F1
#
_cell.length_a   1.000
_cell.length_b   1.000
_cell.length_c   1.000
_cell.angle_alpha   90.00
_cell.angle_beta   90.00
_cell.angle_gamma   90.00
#
_symmetry.space_group_name_H-M   'P 1'
#
loop_
_entity.id
_entity.type
_entity.pdbx_description
1 polymer ?
#
loop_
_entity_poly.entity_id
_entity_poly.type
_entity_poly.pdbx_seq_one_letter_code
_entity_poly.pdbx_strand_id
1 'polypeptide(L)'
;MSFKETDISPEMAQKIGMEFANEVWGKRFQVVVTTHLNTKHLHCHFVVNSISFVDGKHLWGEEKAWFKFRKVADRICEKYGLYYDPNPNRSKQSEYLTMKEKAGMPTRYSVAKEAIDYAIDHSKTLKEFQFALKEMGYAYNLSPSRKYWTVIPKGYDKPIRLKNLGADYTNDRIVERIKENRDRWAEIEPFQRATYKPRQYRMQTRGQKLKKKGGLYGLYLYYCYRLGYLPSIRNRITQGFIIF
;
A
#
# COMPACT_ATOMS: atom_id res chain seq x y z
N MET A 1 5.65 28.50 23.56
CA MET A 1 6.84 27.82 24.12
C MET A 1 6.41 27.22 25.44
N SER A 2 6.72 25.95 25.73
CA SER A 2 6.25 25.27 26.93
C SER A 2 7.41 24.65 27.67
N PHE A 3 7.43 24.80 28.99
CA PHE A 3 8.48 24.28 29.85
C PHE A 3 8.02 22.98 30.51
N LYS A 4 8.94 22.03 30.65
CA LYS A 4 8.70 20.83 31.48
C LYS A 4 8.55 21.27 32.95
N GLU A 5 7.97 20.41 33.80
CA GLU A 5 7.86 20.62 35.26
C GLU A 5 9.26 20.65 35.91
N THR A 6 9.99 21.72 35.67
CA THR A 6 11.25 22.09 36.29
C THR A 6 11.02 23.36 37.11
N ASP A 7 11.88 23.61 38.11
CA ASP A 7 11.87 24.77 39.02
C ASP A 7 12.10 26.12 38.30
N ILE A 8 11.27 26.44 37.32
CA ILE A 8 11.29 27.71 36.58
C ILE A 8 10.23 28.64 37.16
N SER A 9 10.65 29.83 37.59
CA SER A 9 9.71 30.84 38.07
C SER A 9 8.92 31.43 36.88
N PRO A 10 7.68 31.92 37.11
CA PRO A 10 6.90 32.67 36.11
C PRO A 10 7.68 33.82 35.45
N GLU A 11 8.46 34.54 36.25
CA GLU A 11 9.29 35.66 35.80
C GLU A 11 10.42 35.19 34.88
N MET A 12 11.05 34.07 35.21
CA MET A 12 12.09 33.46 34.39
C MET A 12 11.51 32.95 33.07
N ALA A 13 10.35 32.30 33.10
CA ALA A 13 9.63 31.89 31.91
C ALA A 13 9.28 33.09 31.01
N GLN A 14 8.79 34.19 31.59
CA GLN A 14 8.51 35.42 30.85
C GLN A 14 9.79 36.01 30.26
N LYS A 15 10.90 36.06 31.01
CA LYS A 15 12.20 36.56 30.53
C LYS A 15 12.71 35.75 29.34
N ILE A 16 12.64 34.43 29.42
CA ILE A 16 13.03 33.53 28.33
C ILE A 16 12.13 33.71 27.11
N GLY A 17 10.81 33.83 27.32
CA GLY A 17 9.86 34.14 26.26
C GLY A 17 10.18 35.44 25.55
N MET A 18 10.50 36.50 26.29
CA MET A 18 10.91 37.80 25.75
C MET A 18 12.21 37.72 24.96
N GLU A 19 13.22 36.99 25.46
CA GLU A 19 14.49 36.79 24.74
C GLU A 19 14.28 36.05 23.41
N PHE A 20 13.48 34.98 23.44
CA PHE A 20 13.10 34.24 22.25
C PHE A 20 12.36 35.12 21.23
N ALA A 21 11.36 35.88 21.66
CA ALA A 21 10.60 36.77 20.79
C ALA A 21 11.48 37.85 20.16
N ASN A 22 12.40 38.42 20.94
CA ASN A 22 13.31 39.46 20.48
C ASN A 22 14.28 38.91 19.42
N GLU A 23 14.81 37.71 19.62
CA GLU A 23 15.75 37.10 18.67
C GLU A 23 15.08 36.70 17.36
N VAL A 24 13.86 36.15 17.42
CA VAL A 24 13.15 35.68 16.23
C VAL A 24 12.52 36.84 15.45
N TRP A 25 11.88 37.79 16.14
CA TRP A 25 11.02 38.80 15.51
C TRP A 25 11.37 40.25 15.88
N GLY A 26 12.03 40.48 17.02
CA GLY A 26 12.19 41.83 17.62
C GLY A 26 12.92 42.86 16.75
N LYS A 27 13.68 42.42 15.74
CA LYS A 27 14.34 43.35 14.80
C LYS A 27 13.36 44.07 13.86
N ARG A 28 12.22 43.46 13.53
CA ARG A 28 11.31 43.96 12.47
C ARG A 28 9.84 43.94 12.84
N PHE A 29 9.43 43.14 13.81
CA PHE A 29 8.01 42.97 14.17
C PHE A 29 7.77 43.26 15.65
N GLN A 30 6.59 43.81 15.94
CA GLN A 30 6.11 43.96 17.31
C GLN A 30 5.55 42.63 17.80
N VAL A 31 5.90 42.25 19.03
CA VAL A 31 5.45 40.99 19.63
C VAL A 31 4.98 41.23 21.06
N VAL A 32 3.81 40.68 21.39
CA VAL A 32 3.32 40.58 22.76
C VAL A 32 3.58 39.16 23.26
N VAL A 33 4.23 39.06 24.42
CA VAL A 33 4.53 37.79 25.07
C VAL A 33 3.74 37.68 26.37
N THR A 34 2.95 36.62 26.51
CA THR A 34 2.20 36.35 27.75
C THR A 34 2.55 34.98 28.29
N THR A 35 2.89 34.91 29.57
CA THR A 35 3.14 33.63 30.27
C THR A 35 1.90 33.21 31.03
N HIS A 36 1.41 32.01 30.76
CA HIS A 36 0.23 31.44 31.39
C HIS A 36 0.62 30.55 32.56
N LEU A 37 -0.04 30.78 33.70
CA LEU A 37 0.20 30.08 34.97
C LEU A 37 -0.94 29.13 35.37
N ASN A 38 -1.97 29.03 34.53
CA ASN A 38 -3.23 28.36 34.84
C ASN A 38 -3.21 26.84 34.57
N THR A 39 -2.12 26.30 34.05
CA THR A 39 -1.99 24.88 33.68
C THR A 39 -0.79 24.24 34.36
N LYS A 40 -0.75 22.90 34.36
CA LYS A 40 0.35 22.10 34.93
C LYS A 40 1.75 22.51 34.43
N HIS A 41 1.83 23.01 33.20
CA HIS A 41 3.07 23.48 32.60
C HIS A 41 3.02 24.99 32.34
N LEU A 42 4.07 25.69 32.76
CA LEU A 42 4.28 27.07 32.37
C LEU A 42 4.50 27.13 30.85
N HIS A 43 3.78 28.04 30.20
CA HIS A 43 3.88 28.21 28.77
C HIS A 43 3.68 29.68 28.37
N CYS A 44 4.45 30.10 27.38
CA CYS A 44 4.39 31.43 26.79
C CYS A 44 3.60 31.39 25.47
N HIS A 45 2.64 32.31 25.34
CA HIS A 45 1.97 32.67 24.10
C HIS A 45 2.63 33.89 23.47
N PHE A 46 2.65 33.91 22.14
CA PHE A 46 3.25 34.96 21.34
C PHE A 46 2.21 35.48 20.37
N VAL A 47 1.91 36.77 20.45
CA VAL A 47 1.07 37.47 19.47
C VAL A 47 1.98 38.39 18.68
N VAL A 48 2.21 38.07 17.41
CA VAL A 48 3.13 38.77 16.52
C VAL A 48 2.32 39.61 15.54
N ASN A 49 2.68 40.89 15.38
CA ASN A 49 2.13 41.71 14.31
C ASN A 49 2.61 41.17 12.95
N SER A 50 1.67 40.90 12.04
CA SER A 50 1.99 40.37 10.72
C SER A 50 2.65 41.40 9.81
N ILE A 51 2.58 42.69 10.14
CA ILE A 51 3.19 43.79 9.37
C ILE A 51 4.41 44.31 10.14
N SER A 52 5.53 44.44 9.44
CA SER A 52 6.78 44.98 9.99
C SER A 52 6.68 46.47 10.25
N PHE A 53 7.16 46.91 11.40
CA PHE A 53 7.22 48.34 11.75
C PHE A 53 8.42 49.06 11.12
N VAL A 54 9.37 48.30 10.56
CA VAL A 54 10.60 48.86 9.95
C VAL A 54 10.40 49.12 8.45
N ASP A 55 9.84 48.15 7.73
CA ASP A 55 9.75 48.19 6.26
C ASP A 55 8.32 48.04 5.73
N GLY A 56 7.31 47.94 6.60
CA GLY A 56 5.89 47.84 6.20
C GLY A 56 5.52 46.54 5.48
N LYS A 57 6.44 45.58 5.38
CA LYS A 57 6.21 44.32 4.68
C LYS A 57 5.56 43.28 5.59
N HIS A 58 4.80 42.39 4.96
CA HIS A 58 4.18 41.26 5.63
C HIS A 58 5.24 40.21 6.02
N LEU A 59 5.06 39.61 7.20
CA LEU A 59 5.88 38.51 7.72
C LEU A 59 5.88 37.32 6.75
N TRP A 60 7.06 36.96 6.24
CA TRP A 60 7.18 35.96 5.18
C TRP A 60 8.49 35.15 5.28
N GLY A 61 8.49 33.96 4.69
CA GLY A 61 9.69 33.13 4.58
C GLY A 61 10.24 32.69 5.92
N GLU A 62 11.49 33.07 6.22
CA GLU A 62 12.23 32.61 7.40
C GLU A 62 11.57 33.00 8.72
N GLU A 63 10.88 34.14 8.75
CA GLU A 63 10.18 34.69 9.91
C GLU A 63 8.90 33.91 10.26
N LYS A 64 8.51 32.98 9.38
CA LYS A 64 7.38 32.04 9.54
C LYS A 64 7.85 30.59 9.63
N ALA A 65 9.15 30.34 9.52
CA ALA A 65 9.74 29.01 9.47
C ALA A 65 9.80 28.38 10.87
N TRP A 66 8.68 27.78 11.28
CA TRP A 66 8.53 27.14 12.60
C TRP A 66 9.66 26.16 12.96
N PHE A 67 10.25 25.48 11.97
CA PHE A 67 11.36 24.55 12.18
C PHE A 67 12.66 25.24 12.63
N LYS A 68 12.86 26.53 12.30
CA LYS A 68 13.99 27.33 12.77
C LYS A 68 13.81 27.80 14.21
N PHE A 69 12.57 28.16 14.57
CA PHE A 69 12.23 28.57 15.93
C PHE A 69 12.63 27.54 16.97
N ARG A 70 12.49 26.26 16.63
CA ARG A 70 12.95 25.19 17.52
C ARG A 70 14.44 25.29 17.85
N LYS A 71 15.31 25.50 16.86
CA LYS A 71 16.75 25.62 17.10
C LYS A 71 17.09 26.80 18.01
N VAL A 72 16.38 27.91 17.82
CA VAL A 72 16.51 29.10 18.68
C VAL A 72 16.04 28.78 20.10
N ALA A 73 14.88 28.14 20.25
CA ALA A 73 14.35 27.71 21.54
C ALA A 73 15.27 26.72 22.25
N ASP A 74 15.77 25.68 21.56
CA ASP A 74 16.66 24.67 22.12
C ASP A 74 17.95 25.32 22.65
N ARG A 75 18.58 26.22 21.89
CA ARG A 75 19.77 26.98 22.33
C ARG A 75 19.49 27.90 23.52
N ILE A 76 18.33 28.55 23.55
CA ILE A 76 17.95 29.40 24.70
C ILE A 76 17.71 28.53 25.93
N CYS A 77 17.02 27.40 25.80
CA CYS A 77 16.84 26.45 26.90
C CYS A 77 18.19 25.94 27.42
N GLU A 78 19.12 25.57 26.52
CA GLU A 78 20.49 25.16 26.87
C GLU A 78 21.23 26.25 27.65
N LYS A 79 21.17 27.51 27.19
CA LYS A 79 21.78 28.68 27.86
C LYS A 79 21.29 28.86 29.29
N TYR A 80 20.02 28.55 29.56
CA TYR A 80 19.40 28.70 30.87
C TYR A 80 19.40 27.39 31.70
N GLY A 81 20.07 26.34 31.24
CA GLY A 81 20.13 25.05 31.93
C GLY A 81 18.77 24.34 32.00
N LEU A 82 17.83 24.70 31.11
CA LEU A 82 16.51 24.10 31.05
C LEU A 82 16.51 22.84 30.21
N TYR A 83 15.61 21.93 30.55
CA TYR A 83 15.43 20.71 29.78
C TYR A 83 15.01 21.02 28.34
N TYR A 84 15.75 20.47 27.39
CA TYR A 84 15.38 20.40 25.98
C TYR A 84 15.67 18.99 25.45
N ASP A 85 15.00 18.63 24.36
CA ASP A 85 15.24 17.36 23.68
C ASP A 85 16.10 17.63 22.43
N PRO A 86 17.39 17.24 22.43
CA PRO A 86 18.30 17.48 21.32
C PRO A 86 17.93 16.67 20.07
N ASN A 87 17.28 15.52 20.23
CA ASN A 87 16.95 14.59 19.14
C ASN A 87 15.47 14.19 19.19
N PRO A 88 14.55 15.13 18.92
CA PRO A 88 13.13 14.84 18.91
C PRO A 88 12.78 13.81 17.84
N ASN A 89 12.05 12.78 18.25
CA ASN A 89 11.38 11.91 17.29
C ASN A 89 10.19 12.64 16.66
N ARG A 90 10.44 13.34 15.54
CA ARG A 90 9.42 14.10 14.78
C ARG A 90 8.35 13.21 14.16
N SER A 91 8.64 11.92 14.02
CA SER A 91 7.73 10.90 13.49
C SER A 91 6.99 10.12 14.57
N LYS A 92 7.11 10.51 15.85
CA LYS A 92 6.41 9.80 16.93
C LYS A 92 4.92 9.82 16.65
N GLN A 93 4.30 8.63 16.61
CA GLN A 93 2.85 8.51 16.55
C GLN A 93 2.24 9.25 17.75
N SER A 94 1.02 9.79 17.59
CA SER A 94 0.37 10.48 18.70
C SER A 94 0.25 9.54 19.89
N GLU A 95 0.68 10.01 21.06
CA GLU A 95 0.72 9.22 22.29
C GLU A 95 -0.66 8.64 22.64
N TYR A 96 -1.73 9.37 22.32
CA TYR A 96 -3.11 8.92 22.43
C TYR A 96 -3.42 7.62 21.65
N LEU A 97 -2.86 7.48 20.45
CA LEU A 97 -3.06 6.29 19.62
C LEU A 97 -2.37 5.07 20.25
N THR A 98 -1.14 5.27 20.73
CA THR A 98 -0.36 4.25 21.43
C THR A 98 -1.01 3.83 22.75
N MET A 99 -1.67 4.76 23.47
CA MET A 99 -2.43 4.43 24.68
C MET A 99 -3.67 3.57 24.41
N LYS A 100 -4.41 3.83 23.32
CA LYS A 100 -5.54 2.99 22.92
C LYS A 100 -5.11 1.58 22.53
N GLU A 101 -4.01 1.46 21.78
CA GLU A 101 -3.43 0.17 21.43
C GLU A 101 -3.00 -0.61 22.69
N LYS A 102 -2.34 0.06 23.65
CA LYS A 102 -1.96 -0.55 24.94
C LYS A 102 -3.16 -0.98 25.79
N ALA A 103 -4.29 -0.27 25.69
CA ALA A 103 -5.54 -0.60 26.36
C ALA A 103 -6.35 -1.70 25.64
N GLY A 104 -5.83 -2.27 24.54
CA GLY A 104 -6.52 -3.30 23.76
C GLY A 104 -7.73 -2.81 22.98
N MET A 105 -7.91 -1.49 22.82
CA MET A 105 -9.03 -0.95 22.06
C MET A 105 -8.72 -0.95 20.56
N PRO A 106 -9.70 -1.35 19.71
CA PRO A 106 -9.50 -1.40 18.27
C PRO A 106 -9.21 0.00 17.75
N THR A 107 -8.01 0.16 17.23
CA THR A 107 -7.53 1.41 16.65
C THR A 107 -7.62 1.30 15.14
N ARG A 108 -7.79 2.43 14.45
CA ARG A 108 -7.81 2.48 12.99
C ARG A 108 -6.63 1.72 12.34
N TYR A 109 -5.46 1.73 12.98
CA TYR A 109 -4.27 1.00 12.52
C TYR A 109 -4.31 -0.48 12.87
N SER A 110 -4.78 -0.88 14.06
CA SER A 110 -4.88 -2.30 14.43
C SER A 110 -5.91 -3.04 13.56
N VAL A 111 -7.08 -2.44 13.34
CA VAL A 111 -8.13 -2.98 12.47
C VAL A 111 -7.63 -3.12 11.03
N ALA A 112 -6.83 -2.17 10.55
CA ALA A 112 -6.21 -2.28 9.23
C ALA A 112 -5.17 -3.39 9.16
N LYS A 113 -4.35 -3.59 10.22
CA LYS A 113 -3.37 -4.69 10.30
C LYS A 113 -4.05 -6.04 10.24
N GLU A 114 -5.05 -6.26 11.09
CA GLU A 114 -5.83 -7.50 11.15
C GLU A 114 -6.48 -7.82 9.81
N ALA A 115 -7.08 -6.82 9.15
CA ALA A 115 -7.65 -7.01 7.81
C ALA A 115 -6.59 -7.37 6.77
N ILE A 116 -5.41 -6.75 6.81
CA ILE A 116 -4.32 -7.08 5.87
C ILE A 116 -3.80 -8.48 6.13
N ASP A 117 -3.61 -8.87 7.39
CA ASP A 117 -3.11 -10.19 7.75
C ASP A 117 -4.11 -11.28 7.35
N TYR A 118 -5.41 -11.05 7.58
CA TYR A 118 -6.49 -11.92 7.08
C TYR A 118 -6.47 -12.02 5.55
N ALA A 119 -6.36 -10.89 4.84
CA ALA A 119 -6.31 -10.90 3.38
C ALA A 119 -5.08 -11.63 2.84
N ILE A 120 -3.92 -11.54 3.51
CA ILE A 120 -2.70 -12.27 3.12
C ILE A 120 -2.91 -13.77 3.30
N ASP A 121 -3.48 -14.21 4.42
CA ASP A 121 -3.70 -15.63 4.72
C ASP A 121 -4.70 -16.29 3.74
N HIS A 122 -5.67 -15.52 3.24
CA HIS A 122 -6.68 -15.99 2.28
C HIS A 122 -6.30 -15.78 0.82
N SER A 123 -5.07 -15.33 0.52
CA SER A 123 -4.66 -14.97 -0.84
C SER A 123 -3.36 -15.66 -1.26
N LYS A 124 -3.36 -16.18 -2.49
CA LYS A 124 -2.20 -16.79 -3.15
C LYS A 124 -1.64 -15.89 -4.25
N THR A 125 -2.42 -14.90 -4.68
CA THR A 125 -2.01 -13.91 -5.68
C THR A 125 -2.35 -12.51 -5.21
N LEU A 126 -1.64 -11.51 -5.77
CA LEU A 126 -1.90 -10.09 -5.47
C LEU A 126 -3.32 -9.67 -5.88
N LYS A 127 -3.90 -10.31 -6.90
CA LYS A 127 -5.29 -10.08 -7.32
C LYS A 127 -6.29 -10.64 -6.31
N GLU A 128 -6.03 -11.82 -5.74
CA GLU A 128 -6.85 -12.37 -4.66
C GLU A 128 -6.77 -11.49 -3.42
N PHE A 129 -5.58 -10.97 -3.10
CA PHE A 129 -5.40 -10.02 -1.98
C PHE A 129 -6.24 -8.76 -2.15
N GLN A 130 -6.26 -8.20 -3.36
CA GLN A 130 -7.14 -7.09 -3.71
C GLN A 130 -8.63 -7.43 -3.55
N PHE A 131 -9.02 -8.63 -3.97
CA PHE A 131 -10.40 -9.11 -3.86
C PHE A 131 -10.82 -9.30 -2.40
N ALA A 132 -9.98 -9.94 -1.58
CA ALA A 132 -10.25 -10.14 -0.15
C ALA A 132 -10.42 -8.80 0.59
N LEU A 133 -9.56 -7.81 0.32
CA LEU A 133 -9.73 -6.46 0.89
C LEU A 133 -11.05 -5.81 0.46
N LYS A 134 -11.44 -5.97 -0.81
CA LYS A 134 -12.71 -5.46 -1.33
C LYS A 134 -13.91 -6.11 -0.65
N GLU A 135 -13.87 -7.42 -0.47
CA GLU A 135 -14.94 -8.21 0.15
C GLU A 135 -15.16 -7.79 1.62
N MET A 136 -14.08 -7.51 2.34
CA MET A 136 -14.14 -6.97 3.70
C MET A 136 -14.60 -5.49 3.75
N GLY A 137 -14.83 -4.84 2.61
CA GLY A 137 -15.29 -3.45 2.52
C GLY A 137 -14.19 -2.40 2.69
N TYR A 138 -12.93 -2.77 2.45
CA TYR A 138 -11.80 -1.85 2.49
C TYR A 138 -11.53 -1.28 1.09
N ALA A 139 -11.40 0.05 1.00
CA ALA A 139 -10.92 0.65 -0.23
C ALA A 139 -9.38 0.62 -0.26
N TYR A 140 -8.79 0.31 -1.40
CA TYR A 140 -7.35 0.16 -1.53
C TYR A 140 -6.82 0.84 -2.79
N ASN A 141 -5.54 1.20 -2.75
CA ASN A 141 -4.78 1.62 -3.92
C ASN A 141 -3.42 0.94 -3.89
N LEU A 142 -3.32 -0.14 -4.67
CA LEU A 142 -2.19 -1.06 -4.74
C LEU A 142 -1.46 -0.95 -6.09
N SER A 143 -1.41 0.25 -6.66
CA SER A 143 -0.77 0.46 -7.97
C SER A 143 0.75 0.18 -7.90
N PRO A 144 1.33 -0.62 -8.80
CA PRO A 144 2.77 -0.85 -8.89
C PRO A 144 3.57 0.44 -9.13
N SER A 145 2.97 1.44 -9.77
CA SER A 145 3.59 2.74 -10.04
C SER A 145 3.77 3.62 -8.81
N ARG A 146 3.13 3.29 -7.68
CA ARG A 146 3.18 4.11 -6.46
C ARG A 146 4.22 3.56 -5.50
N LYS A 147 5.07 4.46 -5.00
CA LYS A 147 6.09 4.14 -3.98
C LYS A 147 5.50 3.51 -2.70
N TYR A 148 4.29 3.88 -2.31
CA TYR A 148 3.62 3.34 -1.13
C TYR A 148 2.18 2.98 -1.44
N TRP A 149 1.80 1.76 -1.09
CA TRP A 149 0.42 1.30 -1.15
C TRP A 149 -0.41 1.89 -0.02
N THR A 150 -1.71 2.04 -0.26
CA THR A 150 -2.64 2.62 0.71
C THR A 150 -3.91 1.80 0.88
N VAL A 151 -4.42 1.75 2.11
CA VAL A 151 -5.69 1.12 2.49
C VAL A 151 -6.53 2.10 3.31
N ILE A 152 -7.82 2.13 3.06
CA ILE A 152 -8.82 2.92 3.78
C ILE A 152 -9.69 1.93 4.57
N PRO A 153 -9.61 1.95 5.91
CA PRO A 153 -10.42 1.08 6.75
C PRO A 153 -11.89 1.50 6.76
N LYS A 154 -12.77 0.53 7.01
CA LYS A 154 -14.22 0.73 7.09
C LYS A 154 -14.56 1.83 8.12
N GLY A 155 -15.40 2.79 7.71
CA GLY A 155 -15.84 3.89 8.56
C GLY A 155 -14.85 5.07 8.69
N TYR A 156 -13.78 5.08 7.90
CA TYR A 156 -12.83 6.19 7.85
C TYR A 156 -12.64 6.70 6.42
N ASP A 157 -12.45 8.01 6.27
CA ASP A 157 -12.24 8.60 4.93
C ASP A 157 -10.76 8.70 4.55
N LYS A 158 -9.87 8.69 5.55
CA LYS A 158 -8.44 8.91 5.33
C LYS A 158 -7.75 7.61 4.89
N PRO A 159 -6.89 7.64 3.85
CA PRO A 159 -6.03 6.50 3.53
C PRO A 159 -4.89 6.36 4.53
N ILE A 160 -4.54 5.12 4.84
CA ILE A 160 -3.33 4.74 5.59
C ILE A 160 -2.31 4.23 4.59
N ARG A 161 -1.07 4.73 4.68
CA ARG A 161 0.06 4.14 3.93
C ARG A 161 0.53 2.89 4.65
N LEU A 162 0.68 1.78 3.94
CA LEU A 162 1.03 0.49 4.55
C LEU A 162 2.37 0.54 5.31
N LYS A 163 3.34 1.30 4.79
CA LYS A 163 4.64 1.54 5.47
C LYS A 163 4.51 2.08 6.91
N ASN A 164 3.42 2.77 7.23
CA ASN A 164 3.21 3.36 8.55
C ASN A 164 2.69 2.33 9.57
N LEU A 165 2.27 1.14 9.12
CA LEU A 165 1.78 0.07 9.97
C LEU A 165 2.93 -0.74 10.58
N GLY A 166 4.07 -0.83 9.90
CA GLY A 166 5.26 -1.54 10.38
C GLY A 166 6.15 -2.01 9.23
N ALA A 167 7.29 -2.62 9.57
CA ALA A 167 8.22 -3.17 8.58
C ALA A 167 7.59 -4.34 7.79
N ASP A 168 6.75 -5.15 8.44
CA ASP A 168 6.10 -6.33 7.86
C ASP A 168 4.97 -6.00 6.87
N TYR A 169 4.55 -4.73 6.85
CA TYR A 169 3.50 -4.22 5.96
C TYR A 169 4.08 -3.36 4.82
N THR A 170 5.38 -3.50 4.55
CA THR A 170 5.98 -2.91 3.34
C THR A 170 5.52 -3.66 2.09
N ASN A 171 5.51 -2.99 0.94
CA ASN A 171 5.03 -3.57 -0.32
C ASN A 171 5.76 -4.90 -0.64
N ASP A 172 7.08 -4.91 -0.47
CA ASP A 172 7.92 -6.08 -0.77
C ASP A 172 7.60 -7.24 0.18
N ARG A 173 7.48 -6.96 1.49
CA ARG A 173 7.10 -7.97 2.50
C ARG A 173 5.72 -8.56 2.26
N ILE A 174 4.74 -7.76 1.85
CA ILE A 174 3.40 -8.28 1.53
C ILE A 174 3.47 -9.22 0.33
N VAL A 175 4.26 -8.88 -0.70
CA VAL A 175 4.45 -9.75 -1.87
C VAL A 175 5.17 -11.05 -1.49
N GLU A 176 6.20 -10.97 -0.64
CA GLU A 176 6.88 -12.16 -0.10
C GLU A 176 5.91 -13.07 0.67
N ARG A 177 5.15 -12.52 1.61
CA ARG A 177 4.18 -13.29 2.41
C ARG A 177 3.10 -13.96 1.56
N ILE A 178 2.63 -13.31 0.50
CA ILE A 178 1.67 -13.90 -0.43
C ILE A 178 2.30 -15.06 -1.21
N LYS A 179 3.58 -14.95 -1.60
CA LYS A 179 4.32 -16.05 -2.26
C LYS A 179 4.52 -17.23 -1.31
N GLU A 180 4.98 -16.97 -0.09
CA GLU A 180 5.15 -18.01 0.94
C GLU A 180 3.83 -18.75 1.21
N ASN A 181 2.72 -18.02 1.28
CA ASN A 181 1.41 -18.63 1.42
C ASN A 181 1.09 -19.50 0.20
N ARG A 182 1.29 -18.99 -1.03
CA ARG A 182 1.09 -19.78 -2.26
C ARG A 182 1.87 -21.09 -2.25
N ASP A 183 3.14 -21.05 -1.84
CA ASP A 183 4.03 -22.22 -1.83
C ASP A 183 3.59 -23.23 -0.75
N ARG A 184 3.22 -22.76 0.44
CA ARG A 184 2.62 -23.59 1.51
C ARG A 184 1.40 -24.36 1.03
N TRP A 185 0.53 -23.75 0.23
CA TRP A 185 -0.65 -24.41 -0.33
C TRP A 185 -0.34 -25.30 -1.55
N ALA A 186 0.82 -25.13 -2.19
CA ALA A 186 1.24 -25.93 -3.34
C ALA A 186 1.83 -27.29 -2.91
N GLU A 187 2.38 -27.38 -1.70
CA GLU A 187 2.88 -28.63 -1.10
C GLU A 187 1.76 -29.58 -0.65
N ILE A 188 0.49 -29.15 -0.69
CA ILE A 188 -0.64 -30.02 -0.37
C ILE A 188 -0.83 -31.00 -1.52
N GLU A 189 -0.43 -32.25 -1.30
CA GLU A 189 -0.66 -33.31 -2.27
C GLU A 189 -2.16 -33.48 -2.54
N PRO A 190 -2.56 -33.63 -3.81
CA PRO A 190 -3.96 -33.90 -4.14
C PRO A 190 -4.38 -35.20 -3.45
N PHE A 191 -5.44 -35.12 -2.64
CA PHE A 191 -6.01 -36.27 -1.93
C PHE A 191 -6.33 -37.44 -2.88
N GLN A 192 -6.70 -37.13 -4.12
CA GLN A 192 -6.89 -38.11 -5.17
C GLN A 192 -5.61 -38.25 -5.99
N ARG A 193 -5.04 -39.46 -6.00
CA ARG A 193 -3.94 -39.81 -6.90
C ARG A 193 -4.38 -39.58 -8.34
N ALA A 194 -3.58 -38.80 -9.08
CA ALA A 194 -3.85 -38.54 -10.49
C ALA A 194 -3.81 -39.86 -11.28
N THR A 195 -4.97 -40.38 -11.66
CA THR A 195 -5.06 -41.51 -12.58
C THR A 195 -4.69 -41.03 -13.98
N TYR A 196 -3.77 -41.73 -14.65
CA TYR A 196 -3.40 -41.45 -16.04
C TYR A 196 -4.65 -41.47 -16.94
N LYS A 197 -4.95 -40.34 -17.59
CA LYS A 197 -5.98 -40.26 -18.64
C LYS A 197 -5.27 -40.23 -20.00
N PRO A 198 -5.45 -41.25 -20.86
CA PRO A 198 -4.84 -41.22 -22.19
C PRO A 198 -5.34 -40.01 -22.97
N ARG A 199 -4.43 -39.29 -23.64
CA ARG A 199 -4.78 -38.16 -24.52
C ARG A 199 -5.65 -38.67 -25.67
N GLN A 200 -6.93 -38.33 -25.65
CA GLN A 200 -7.84 -38.67 -26.74
C GLN A 200 -7.69 -37.63 -27.85
N TYR A 201 -6.88 -37.96 -28.86
CA TYR A 201 -6.79 -37.14 -30.06
C TYR A 201 -8.08 -37.26 -30.86
N ARG A 202 -8.76 -36.14 -31.11
CA ARG A 202 -9.91 -36.08 -32.00
C ARG A 202 -9.42 -36.19 -33.43
N MET A 203 -9.22 -37.41 -33.92
CA MET A 203 -8.86 -37.62 -35.32
C MET A 203 -10.01 -37.15 -36.21
N GLN A 204 -9.75 -36.19 -37.10
CA GLN A 204 -10.69 -35.88 -38.18
C GLN A 204 -10.75 -37.10 -39.11
N THR A 205 -11.79 -37.93 -38.97
CA THR A 205 -12.01 -39.03 -39.89
C THR A 205 -12.28 -38.50 -41.30
N ARG A 206 -11.73 -39.17 -42.31
CA ARG A 206 -11.90 -38.86 -43.76
C ARG A 206 -13.37 -38.72 -44.20
N GLY A 207 -14.31 -39.24 -43.41
CA GLY A 207 -15.76 -39.11 -43.64
C GLY A 207 -16.25 -37.66 -43.75
N GLN A 208 -15.62 -36.71 -43.03
CA GLN A 208 -15.98 -35.29 -43.13
C GLN A 208 -15.55 -34.64 -44.47
N LYS A 209 -14.64 -35.26 -45.23
CA LYS A 209 -14.19 -34.77 -46.55
C LYS A 209 -14.93 -35.44 -47.73
N LEU A 210 -15.66 -36.53 -47.51
CA LEU A 210 -16.43 -37.21 -48.55
C LEU A 210 -17.83 -36.59 -48.67
N LYS A 211 -17.95 -35.48 -49.40
CA LYS A 211 -19.26 -34.99 -49.85
C LYS A 211 -19.85 -36.02 -50.81
N LYS A 212 -21.00 -36.61 -50.48
CA LYS A 212 -21.77 -37.53 -51.35
C LYS A 212 -22.09 -36.81 -52.65
N LYS A 213 -21.49 -37.22 -53.77
CA LYS A 213 -21.84 -36.68 -55.10
C LYS A 213 -23.14 -37.36 -55.56
N GLY A 214 -24.26 -36.63 -55.50
CA GLY A 214 -25.58 -37.08 -55.95
C GLY A 214 -25.92 -36.68 -57.39
N GLY A 215 -27.10 -37.07 -57.87
CA GLY A 215 -27.63 -36.71 -59.19
C GLY A 215 -27.01 -37.49 -60.37
N LEU A 216 -27.21 -36.98 -61.59
CA LEU A 216 -26.70 -37.57 -62.84
C LEU A 216 -25.19 -37.85 -62.79
N TYR A 217 -24.41 -36.96 -62.18
CA TYR A 217 -22.97 -37.13 -62.05
C TYR A 217 -22.59 -38.29 -61.09
N GLY A 218 -23.38 -38.52 -60.04
CA GLY A 218 -23.21 -39.70 -59.19
C GLY A 218 -23.55 -41.00 -59.93
N LEU A 219 -24.59 -40.98 -60.77
CA LEU A 219 -24.98 -42.11 -61.62
C LEU A 219 -23.90 -42.43 -62.66
N TYR A 220 -23.33 -41.40 -63.29
CA TYR A 220 -22.21 -41.51 -64.21
C TYR A 220 -20.99 -42.19 -63.55
N LEU A 221 -20.59 -41.72 -62.36
CA LEU A 221 -19.47 -42.34 -61.62
C LEU A 221 -19.75 -43.80 -61.22
N TYR A 222 -21.00 -44.14 -60.90
CA TYR A 222 -21.41 -45.52 -60.61
C TYR A 222 -21.25 -46.43 -61.84
N TYR A 223 -21.67 -45.98 -63.02
CA TYR A 223 -21.49 -46.75 -64.25
C TYR A 223 -20.01 -46.84 -64.66
N CYS A 224 -19.22 -45.76 -64.51
CA CYS A 224 -17.78 -45.81 -64.73
C CYS A 224 -17.07 -46.83 -63.83
N TYR A 225 -17.51 -46.98 -62.58
CA TYR A 225 -16.99 -48.01 -61.68
C TYR A 225 -17.39 -49.42 -62.12
N ARG A 226 -18.68 -49.65 -62.46
CA ARG A 226 -19.18 -50.96 -62.90
C ARG A 226 -18.59 -51.43 -64.23
N LEU A 227 -18.28 -50.50 -65.13
CA LEU A 227 -17.69 -50.77 -66.44
C LEU A 227 -16.15 -50.87 -66.39
N GLY A 228 -15.53 -50.69 -65.21
CA GLY A 228 -14.09 -50.87 -65.03
C GLY A 228 -13.21 -49.68 -65.41
N TYR A 229 -13.79 -48.53 -65.77
CA TYR A 229 -13.04 -47.30 -66.07
C TYR A 229 -12.45 -46.63 -64.83
N LEU A 230 -13.03 -46.88 -63.64
CA LEU A 230 -12.46 -46.44 -62.36
C LEU A 230 -11.79 -47.63 -61.64
N PRO A 231 -10.59 -47.44 -61.04
CA PRO A 231 -9.87 -48.52 -60.40
C PRO A 231 -10.65 -49.09 -59.21
N SER A 232 -10.99 -50.38 -59.28
CA SER A 232 -11.53 -51.12 -58.14
C SER A 232 -10.44 -51.35 -57.11
N ILE A 233 -10.71 -50.94 -55.86
CA ILE A 233 -9.75 -50.98 -54.74
C ILE A 233 -9.24 -52.40 -54.45
N ARG A 234 -9.89 -53.44 -54.98
CA ARG A 234 -9.49 -54.84 -54.80
C ARG A 234 -8.11 -55.17 -55.38
N ASN A 235 -7.59 -54.38 -56.33
CA ASN A 235 -6.33 -54.67 -57.02
C ASN A 235 -5.08 -53.95 -56.47
N ARG A 236 -5.16 -53.25 -55.32
CA ARG A 236 -4.00 -52.51 -54.76
C ARG A 236 -3.43 -53.05 -53.44
N ILE A 237 -3.97 -54.13 -52.88
CA ILE A 237 -3.46 -54.67 -51.60
C ILE A 237 -2.30 -55.68 -51.81
N THR A 238 -2.03 -56.11 -53.04
CA THR A 238 -0.98 -57.11 -53.34
C THR A 238 0.43 -56.54 -53.60
N GLN A 239 0.64 -55.23 -53.54
CA GLN A 239 1.98 -54.64 -53.67
C GLN A 239 2.26 -53.62 -52.58
N GLY A 240 3.10 -54.01 -51.61
CA GLY A 240 3.92 -53.10 -50.83
C GLY A 240 3.48 -52.88 -49.39
N PHE A 241 3.77 -53.84 -48.51
CA PHE A 241 4.05 -53.57 -47.09
C PHE A 241 5.32 -54.33 -46.69
N ILE A 242 6.47 -53.67 -46.83
CA ILE A 242 7.69 -53.94 -46.07
C ILE A 242 8.15 -52.58 -45.57
N ILE A 243 7.97 -52.30 -44.28
CA ILE A 243 8.76 -51.33 -43.53
C ILE A 243 8.89 -51.88 -42.11
N PHE A 244 10.13 -52.24 -41.73
CA PHE A 244 10.59 -52.37 -40.35
C PHE A 244 10.79 -50.97 -39.75
#